data_AF-A0A6J7NYT6-F1
#
_entry.id   AF-A0A6J7NYT6-F1
#
_cell.length_a   1.000
_cell.length_b   1.000
_cell.length_c   1.000
_cell.angle_alpha   90.00
_cell.angle_beta   90.00
_cell.angle_gamma   90.00
#
_symmetry.space_group_name_H-M   'P 1'
#
loop_
_entity.id
_entity.type
_entity.pdbx_description
1 polymer ?
#
loop_
_entity_poly.entity_id
_entity_poly.type
_entity_poly.pdbx_seq_one_letter_code
_entity_poly.pdbx_strand_id
1 'polypeptide(L)'
;MSKQEAHARAAQELTLVGLDELADRKPEQVSGGERQRVALARALVLRPPVLLLDEPFASVDVSSRQGLRDLLPSLVQGYQGSVVLVSHDPEDVQALATNILAFG
;
A
#
# COMPACT_ATOMS: atom_id res chain seq x y z
N MET A 1 -15.42 17.15 7.59
CA MET A 1 -15.19 15.86 8.26
C MET A 1 -14.90 16.14 9.72
N SER A 2 -15.66 15.56 10.65
CA SER A 2 -15.39 15.68 12.08
C SER A 2 -14.12 14.90 12.46
N LYS A 3 -13.53 15.21 13.63
CA LYS A 3 -12.38 14.44 14.15
C LYS A 3 -12.73 12.95 14.31
N GLN A 4 -13.96 12.64 14.71
CA GLN A 4 -14.43 11.28 14.90
C GLN A 4 -14.56 10.54 13.55
N GLU A 5 -15.08 11.21 12.52
CA GLU A 5 -15.15 10.65 11.16
C GLU A 5 -13.74 10.40 10.58
N ALA A 6 -12.80 11.32 10.83
CA ALA A 6 -11.41 11.16 10.40
C ALA A 6 -10.75 9.93 11.03
N HIS A 7 -10.92 9.76 12.35
CA HIS A 7 -10.41 8.59 13.06
C HIS A 7 -11.07 7.29 12.59
N ALA A 8 -12.38 7.29 12.39
CA ALA A 8 -13.10 6.11 11.90
C ALA A 8 -12.61 5.69 10.50
N ARG A 9 -12.39 6.67 9.60
CA ARG A 9 -11.87 6.39 8.26
C ARG A 9 -10.44 5.89 8.30
N ALA A 10 -9.57 6.50 9.12
CA ALA A 10 -8.20 6.03 9.31
C ALA A 10 -8.16 4.58 9.84
N ALA A 11 -9.01 4.25 10.81
CA ALA A 11 -9.10 2.89 11.34
C ALA A 11 -9.52 1.87 10.26
N GLN A 12 -10.50 2.20 9.41
CA GLN A 12 -10.90 1.36 8.28
C GLN A 12 -9.75 1.09 7.30
N GLU A 13 -8.97 2.11 6.95
CA GLU A 13 -7.83 1.94 6.05
C GLU A 13 -6.69 1.14 6.71
N LEU A 14 -6.48 1.27 8.03
CA LEU A 14 -5.51 0.44 8.75
C LEU A 14 -5.93 -1.04 8.77
N THR A 15 -7.22 -1.33 8.94
CA THR A 15 -7.74 -2.70 8.80
C THR A 15 -7.52 -3.24 7.39
N LEU A 16 -7.75 -2.42 6.35
CA LEU A 16 -7.53 -2.83 4.95
C LEU A 16 -6.08 -3.28 4.68
N VAL A 17 -5.11 -2.67 5.35
CA VAL A 17 -3.68 -3.03 5.22
C VAL A 17 -3.17 -3.96 6.33
N GLY A 18 -4.06 -4.49 7.17
CA GLY A 18 -3.75 -5.46 8.24
C GLY A 18 -2.92 -4.87 9.39
N LEU A 19 -3.21 -3.64 9.80
CA LEU A 19 -2.49 -2.91 10.86
C LEU A 19 -3.43 -2.34 11.94
N ASP A 20 -4.63 -2.88 12.10
CA ASP A 20 -5.62 -2.41 13.07
C ASP A 20 -5.11 -2.48 14.51
N GLU A 21 -4.37 -3.53 14.87
CA GLU A 21 -3.74 -3.69 16.20
C GLU A 21 -2.62 -2.66 16.47
N LEU A 22 -2.13 -1.98 15.43
CA LEU A 22 -1.02 -1.02 15.51
C LEU A 22 -1.50 0.43 15.45
N ALA A 23 -2.81 0.70 15.51
CA ALA A 23 -3.37 2.03 15.30
C ALA A 23 -2.81 3.12 16.25
N ASP A 24 -2.43 2.75 17.47
CA ASP A 24 -1.86 3.67 18.47
C ASP A 24 -0.32 3.72 18.46
N ARG A 25 0.35 2.96 17.58
CA ARG A 25 1.81 2.94 17.47
C ARG A 25 2.31 4.18 16.74
N LYS A 26 3.42 4.72 17.23
CA LYS A 26 4.16 5.82 16.58
C LYS A 26 4.98 5.29 15.39
N PRO A 27 5.32 6.13 14.40
CA PRO A 27 6.11 5.72 13.21
C PRO A 27 7.45 5.04 13.50
N GLU A 28 8.04 5.34 14.65
CA GLU A 28 9.32 4.77 15.13
C GLU A 28 9.14 3.40 15.80
N GLN A 29 7.91 2.99 16.10
CA GLN A 29 7.55 1.73 16.76
C GLN A 29 7.09 0.64 15.78
N VAL A 30 7.14 0.92 14.47
CA VAL A 30 6.71 0.01 13.41
C VAL A 30 7.88 -0.35 12.49
N SER A 31 7.84 -1.55 11.90
CA SER A 31 8.85 -2.07 10.97
C SER A 31 8.87 -1.29 9.65
N GLY A 32 9.87 -1.53 8.80
CA GLY A 32 9.93 -0.94 7.46
C GLY A 32 8.71 -1.27 6.61
N GLY A 33 8.32 -2.56 6.55
CA GLY A 33 7.14 -2.99 5.80
C GLY A 33 5.82 -2.49 6.39
N GLU A 34 5.72 -2.37 7.71
CA GLU A 34 4.55 -1.75 8.36
C GLU A 34 4.44 -0.26 8.00
N ARG A 35 5.55 0.49 8.00
CA ARG A 35 5.56 1.90 7.55
C ARG A 35 5.08 2.04 6.11
N GLN A 36 5.46 1.13 5.24
CA GLN A 36 5.02 1.14 3.84
C GLN A 36 3.52 0.87 3.72
N ARG A 37 2.99 -0.09 4.49
CA ARG A 37 1.54 -0.32 4.59
C ARG A 37 0.78 0.88 5.16
N VAL A 38 1.32 1.58 6.16
CA VAL A 38 0.74 2.85 6.65
C VAL A 38 0.74 3.91 5.55
N ALA A 39 1.82 4.03 4.76
CA ALA A 39 1.88 4.97 3.64
C ALA A 39 0.84 4.65 2.57
N LEU A 40 0.61 3.36 2.29
CA LEU A 40 -0.42 2.89 1.38
C LEU A 40 -1.83 3.23 1.90
N ALA A 41 -2.15 2.91 3.16
CA ALA A 41 -3.41 3.28 3.80
C ALA A 41 -3.66 4.80 3.74
N ARG A 42 -2.62 5.61 3.98
CA ARG A 42 -2.69 7.06 3.89
C ARG A 42 -2.99 7.56 2.47
N ALA A 43 -2.48 6.88 1.43
CA ALA A 43 -2.80 7.22 0.05
C ALA A 43 -4.26 6.85 -0.29
N LEU A 44 -4.72 5.69 0.17
CA LEU A 44 -6.04 5.14 -0.13
C LEU A 44 -7.18 5.82 0.61
N VAL A 45 -6.93 6.39 1.79
CA VAL A 45 -7.95 7.11 2.57
C VAL A 45 -8.63 8.21 1.74
N LEU A 46 -7.91 8.82 0.80
CA LEU A 46 -8.43 9.89 -0.07
C LEU A 46 -9.20 9.35 -1.29
N ARG A 47 -9.15 8.04 -1.55
CA ARG A 47 -9.74 7.37 -2.71
C ARG A 47 -9.38 8.08 -4.03
N PRO A 48 -8.08 8.24 -4.34
CA PRO A 48 -7.69 9.02 -5.50
C PRO A 48 -8.13 8.34 -6.81
N PRO A 49 -8.39 9.08 -7.90
CA PRO A 49 -8.70 8.45 -9.18
C PRO A 49 -7.48 7.71 -9.76
N VAL A 50 -6.27 8.07 -9.32
CA VAL A 50 -5.00 7.46 -9.73
C VAL A 50 -4.13 7.20 -8.50
N LEU A 51 -3.66 5.97 -8.35
CA LEU A 51 -2.69 5.56 -7.35
C LEU A 51 -1.31 5.39 -8.01
N LEU A 52 -0.31 6.08 -7.48
CA LEU A 52 1.08 5.94 -7.93
C LEU A 52 1.82 5.04 -6.94
N LEU A 53 2.42 3.97 -7.44
CA LEU A 53 3.25 3.04 -6.68
C LEU A 53 4.67 3.09 -7.24
N ASP A 54 5.54 3.83 -6.57
CA ASP A 54 6.95 3.94 -6.93
C ASP A 54 7.76 2.95 -6.10
N GLU A 55 8.24 1.89 -6.74
CA GLU A 55 9.00 0.80 -6.11
C GLU A 55 8.36 0.28 -4.80
N PRO A 56 7.09 -0.20 -4.84
CA PRO A 56 6.29 -0.46 -3.64
C PRO A 56 6.80 -1.62 -2.76
N PHE A 57 7.84 -2.32 -3.19
CA PHE A 57 8.49 -3.38 -2.41
C PHE A 57 9.97 -3.07 -2.10
N ALA A 58 10.49 -1.93 -2.57
CA ALA A 58 11.84 -1.51 -2.25
C ALA A 58 11.96 -1.16 -0.77
N SER A 59 13.14 -1.41 -0.20
CA SER A 59 13.47 -1.08 1.20
C SER A 59 12.64 -1.82 2.26
N VAL A 60 11.88 -2.85 1.88
CA VAL A 60 11.23 -3.79 2.82
C VAL A 60 12.16 -4.98 3.07
N ASP A 61 12.33 -5.35 4.35
CA ASP A 61 13.05 -6.57 4.72
C ASP A 61 12.36 -7.82 4.16
N VAL A 62 13.13 -8.89 3.91
CA VAL A 62 12.63 -10.13 3.27
C VAL A 62 11.39 -10.70 3.99
N SER A 63 11.37 -10.70 5.33
CA SER A 63 10.25 -11.21 6.11
C SER A 63 8.97 -10.39 5.94
N SER A 64 9.08 -9.06 5.93
CA SER A 64 7.92 -8.17 5.77
C SER A 64 7.45 -8.05 4.31
N ARG A 65 8.34 -8.32 3.35
CA ARG A 65 8.07 -8.19 1.91
C ARG A 65 7.00 -9.17 1.45
N GLN A 66 6.97 -10.39 2.00
CA GLN A 66 5.97 -11.39 1.63
C GLN A 66 4.55 -10.94 1.99
N GLY A 67 4.33 -10.46 3.22
CA GLY A 67 3.01 -10.00 3.63
C GLY A 67 2.51 -8.81 2.80
N LEU A 68 3.42 -7.94 2.35
CA LEU A 68 3.09 -6.85 1.44
C LEU A 68 2.79 -7.37 0.02
N ARG A 69 3.53 -8.37 -0.47
CA ARG A 69 3.28 -9.05 -1.76
C ARG A 69 1.98 -9.83 -1.79
N ASP A 70 1.49 -10.32 -0.65
CA ASP A 70 0.19 -10.98 -0.56
C ASP A 70 -0.96 -9.95 -0.55
N LEU A 71 -0.73 -8.78 0.07
CA LEU A 71 -1.71 -7.70 0.21
C LEU A 71 -1.92 -6.90 -1.09
N LEU A 72 -0.83 -6.42 -1.69
CA LEU A 72 -0.89 -5.45 -2.80
C LEU A 72 -1.67 -5.92 -4.02
N PRO A 73 -1.53 -7.17 -4.50
CA PRO A 73 -2.29 -7.66 -5.65
C PRO A 73 -3.79 -7.61 -5.43
N SER A 74 -4.26 -8.08 -4.27
CA SER A 74 -5.68 -8.05 -3.90
C SER A 74 -6.22 -6.62 -3.84
N LEU A 75 -5.38 -5.70 -3.32
CA LEU A 75 -5.72 -4.28 -3.21
C LEU A 75 -5.80 -3.60 -4.58
N VAL A 76 -4.81 -3.85 -5.45
CA VAL A 76 -4.77 -3.30 -6.82
C VAL A 76 -5.94 -3.84 -7.65
N GLN A 77 -6.27 -5.12 -7.53
CA GLN A 77 -7.42 -5.73 -8.22
C GLN A 77 -8.77 -5.14 -7.78
N GLY A 78 -8.92 -4.81 -6.49
CA GLY A 78 -10.14 -4.19 -5.96
C GLY A 78 -10.22 -2.67 -6.15
N TYR A 79 -9.14 -2.04 -6.63
CA TYR A 79 -9.05 -0.60 -6.72
C TYR A 79 -9.94 -0.05 -7.86
N GLN A 80 -10.79 0.92 -7.52
CA GLN A 80 -11.74 1.51 -8.48
C GLN A 80 -11.08 2.52 -9.45
N GLY A 81 -9.88 3.00 -9.11
CA GLY A 81 -9.12 3.95 -9.93
C GLY A 81 -8.09 3.28 -10.82
N SER A 82 -7.24 4.08 -11.46
CA SER A 82 -6.07 3.57 -12.17
C SER A 82 -4.87 3.44 -11.24
N VAL A 83 -4.04 2.43 -11.46
CA VAL A 83 -2.76 2.27 -10.77
C VAL A 83 -1.64 2.46 -11.78
N VAL A 84 -0.66 3.31 -11.44
CA VAL A 84 0.60 3.41 -12.18
C VAL A 84 1.69 2.86 -11.29
N LEU A 85 2.30 1.77 -11.74
CA LEU A 85 3.41 1.10 -11.06
C LEU A 85 4.73 1.46 -11.74
N VAL A 86 5.72 1.88 -10.95
CA VAL A 86 7.11 1.98 -11.35
C VAL A 86 7.87 0.88 -10.61
N SER A 87 8.54 0.01 -11.35
CA SER A 87 9.38 -1.04 -10.79
C SER A 87 10.42 -1.53 -11.79
N HIS A 88 11.58 -1.91 -11.28
CA HIS A 88 12.61 -2.65 -12.01
C HIS A 88 12.55 -4.18 -11.80
N ASP A 89 11.66 -4.66 -10.93
CA ASP A 89 11.54 -6.08 -10.56
C ASP A 89 10.48 -6.78 -11.44
N PRO A 90 10.87 -7.77 -12.28
CA PRO A 90 9.92 -8.50 -13.12
C PRO A 90 8.82 -9.24 -12.33
N GLU A 91 9.10 -9.70 -11.11
CA GLU A 91 8.10 -10.38 -10.28
C GLU A 91 6.98 -9.42 -9.86
N ASP A 92 7.36 -8.20 -9.48
CA ASP A 92 6.42 -7.17 -9.06
C ASP A 92 5.56 -6.70 -10.24
N VAL A 93 6.16 -6.55 -11.42
CA VAL A 93 5.45 -6.25 -12.68
C VAL A 93 4.47 -7.37 -13.03
N GLN A 94 4.90 -8.64 -12.97
CA GLN A 94 4.06 -9.79 -13.28
C GLN A 94 2.86 -9.92 -12.31
N ALA A 95 3.06 -9.58 -11.04
CA ALA A 95 2.02 -9.68 -10.02
C ALA A 95 0.95 -8.58 -10.11
N LEU A 96 1.32 -7.38 -10.58
CA LEU A 96 0.48 -6.18 -10.43
C LEU A 96 0.07 -5.52 -11.75
N ALA A 97 0.88 -5.60 -12.80
CA ALA A 97 0.66 -4.84 -14.02
C ALA A 97 -0.27 -5.56 -15.00
N THR A 98 -1.23 -4.84 -15.56
CA THR A 98 -2.08 -5.32 -16.67
C THR A 98 -1.53 -4.90 -18.03
N ASN A 99 -0.85 -3.76 -18.08
CA ASN A 99 -0.20 -3.21 -19.27
C ASN A 99 1.20 -2.73 -18.90
N ILE A 100 2.16 -2.94 -19.80
CA ILE A 100 3.57 -2.65 -19.55
C ILE A 100 4.04 -1.62 -20.58
N LEU A 101 4.67 -0.56 -20.08
CA LEU A 101 5.43 0.39 -20.87
C LEU A 101 6.91 0.23 -20.49
N ALA A 102 7.72 -0.27 -21.41
CA ALA A 102 9.15 -0.46 -21.18
C ALA A 102 9.95 0.74 -21.72
N PHE A 103 10.92 1.20 -20.93
CA PHE A 103 11.89 2.21 -21.32
C PHE A 103 13.24 1.51 -21.52
N GLY A 104 13.88 1.73 -22.68
CA GLY A 104 15.17 1.13 -23.05
C GLY A 104 16.33 2.10 -22.93
#